data_AF-A0A2H3JNS6-F1
#
_entry.id   AF-A0A2H3JNS6-F1
#
_cell.length_a   1.000
_cell.length_b   1.000
_cell.length_c   1.000
_cell.angle_alpha   90.00
_cell.angle_beta   90.00
_cell.angle_gamma   90.00
#
_symmetry.space_group_name_H-M   'P 1'
#
loop_
_entity.id
_entity.type
_entity.pdbx_description
1 polymer ?
#
loop_
_entity_poly.entity_id
_entity_poly.type
_entity_poly.pdbx_seq_one_letter_code
_entity_poly.pdbx_strand_id
1 'polypeptide(L)' 'MCRRIAEGTRWSKCGHFQRHLVVAIMDCNSSRCERSILHPKSCKDPECIKNFGPDVQKDVDNVRDECFQCRAAAARTLQA' A
#
# COMPACT_ATOMS: atom_id res chain seq x y z
N MET A 1 -9.03 10.52 -0.37
CA MET A 1 -7.96 10.30 -1.37
C MET A 1 -8.06 8.90 -1.93
N CYS A 2 -7.88 8.70 -3.23
CA CYS A 2 -7.92 7.37 -3.85
C CYS A 2 -6.85 6.47 -3.22
N ARG A 3 -7.11 5.16 -3.18
CA ARG A 3 -6.20 4.18 -2.55
C ARG A 3 -5.83 3.11 -3.56
N ARG A 4 -4.60 2.62 -3.53
CA ARG A 4 -4.21 1.49 -4.38
C ARG A 4 -4.56 0.19 -3.68
N ILE A 5 -5.04 -0.80 -4.41
CA ILE A 5 -5.19 -2.17 -3.91
C ILE A 5 -3.90 -2.92 -4.24
N ALA A 6 -3.14 -3.25 -3.20
CA ALA A 6 -1.88 -3.96 -3.30
C ALA A 6 -2.10 -5.43 -2.92
N GLU A 7 -1.69 -6.33 -3.79
CA GLU A 7 -1.66 -7.76 -3.51
C GLU A 7 -0.29 -8.16 -2.97
N GLY A 8 -0.27 -9.10 -2.03
CA GLY A 8 0.97 -9.53 -1.39
C GLY A 8 0.81 -10.67 -0.39
N THR A 9 1.94 -11.09 0.15
CA THR A 9 2.02 -12.12 1.18
C THR A 9 2.03 -11.50 2.58
N ARG A 10 1.21 -12.03 3.48
CA ARG A 10 1.29 -11.70 4.91
C ARG A 10 2.13 -12.72 5.66
N TRP A 11 3.14 -12.23 6.38
CA TRP A 11 4.03 -13.06 7.21
C TRP A 11 3.51 -13.07 8.64
N SER A 12 2.95 -14.21 9.09
CA SER A 12 2.14 -14.23 10.30
C SER A 12 2.95 -14.07 11.59
N LYS A 13 4.25 -14.42 11.61
CA LYS A 13 5.07 -14.29 12.83
C LYS A 13 5.41 -12.83 13.16
N CYS A 14 5.63 -11.98 12.16
CA CYS A 14 5.98 -10.57 12.34
C CYS A 14 4.88 -9.59 11.91
N GLY A 15 3.79 -10.07 11.32
CA GLY A 15 2.65 -9.26 10.86
C GLY A 15 2.91 -8.45 9.58
N HIS A 16 4.13 -8.49 9.05
CA HIS A 16 4.51 -7.71 7.87
C HIS A 16 3.79 -8.19 6.60
N PHE A 17 3.35 -7.21 5.81
CA PHE A 17 2.79 -7.42 4.48
C PHE A 17 3.86 -7.14 3.42
N GLN A 18 4.23 -8.15 2.64
CA GLN A 18 5.13 -8.03 1.52
C GLN A 18 4.33 -7.79 0.25
N ARG A 19 4.34 -6.54 -0.23
CA ARG A 19 3.68 -6.17 -1.48
C ARG A 19 4.35 -6.84 -2.68
N HIS A 20 3.55 -7.47 -3.54
CA HIS A 20 3.97 -8.00 -4.83
C HIS A 20 3.68 -7.00 -5.95
N LEU A 21 2.41 -6.60 -6.10
CA LEU A 21 1.97 -5.66 -7.13
C LEU A 21 0.76 -4.84 -6.69
N VAL A 22 0.46 -3.78 -7.44
CA VAL A 22 -0.81 -3.04 -7.33
C VAL A 22 -1.70 -3.47 -8.48
N VAL A 23 -2.89 -3.96 -8.14
CA VAL A 23 -3.84 -4.54 -9.11
C VAL A 23 -4.97 -3.58 -9.49
N ALA A 24 -5.26 -2.60 -8.63
CA ALA A 24 -6.34 -1.66 -8.87
C ALA A 24 -6.14 -0.35 -8.10
N ILE A 25 -6.90 0.67 -8.50
CA ILE A 25 -7.07 1.91 -7.76
C ILE A 25 -8.54 1.98 -7.33
N MET A 26 -8.75 2.10 -6.02
CA MET A 26 -10.05 2.37 -5.43
C MET A 26 -10.28 3.88 -5.41
N ASP A 27 -11.31 4.31 -6.14
CA ASP A 27 -11.76 5.69 -6.20
C ASP A 27 -12.25 6.17 -4.82
N CYS A 28 -12.03 7.45 -4.51
CA CYS A 28 -12.47 8.03 -3.23
C CYS A 28 -13.72 8.91 -3.34
N ASN A 29 -14.30 9.03 -4.52
CA ASN A 29 -15.48 9.80 -4.85
C ASN A 29 -15.42 11.25 -4.34
N SER A 30 -14.24 11.87 -4.39
CA SER A 30 -14.04 13.25 -3.94
C SER A 30 -13.77 14.15 -5.14
N SER A 31 -14.48 15.26 -5.26
CA SER A 31 -14.19 16.30 -6.26
C SER A 31 -12.90 17.07 -5.95
N ARG A 32 -12.34 16.96 -4.74
CA ARG A 32 -11.07 17.58 -4.34
C ARG A 32 -9.85 16.68 -4.55
N CYS A 33 -9.99 15.53 -5.21
CA CYS A 33 -8.87 14.61 -5.45
C CYS A 33 -8.61 14.46 -6.94
N GLU A 34 -7.44 14.86 -7.43
CA GLU A 34 -7.13 14.87 -8.88
C GLU A 34 -7.21 13.48 -9.55
N ARG A 35 -7.13 12.42 -8.74
CA ARG A 35 -7.19 11.02 -9.17
C ARG A 35 -8.59 10.42 -9.11
N SER A 36 -9.56 11.17 -8.59
CA SER A 36 -10.95 10.75 -8.47
C SER A 36 -11.70 10.95 -9.78
N ILE A 37 -12.59 10.04 -10.14
CA ILE A 37 -13.46 10.19 -11.33
C ILE A 37 -14.39 11.41 -11.21
N LEU A 38 -14.69 11.85 -9.97
CA LEU A 38 -15.53 13.02 -9.71
C LEU A 38 -14.76 14.35 -9.76
N HIS A 39 -13.45 14.33 -10.04
CA HIS A 39 -12.66 15.54 -10.13
C HIS A 39 -12.87 16.26 -11.47
N PRO A 40 -13.15 17.57 -11.47
CA PRO A 40 -13.36 18.30 -12.71
C PRO A 40 -12.07 18.39 -13.53
N LYS A 41 -12.17 18.07 -14.84
CA LYS A 41 -11.01 18.04 -15.77
C LYS A 41 -10.29 19.38 -15.93
N SER A 42 -10.95 20.49 -15.62
CA SER A 42 -10.39 21.85 -15.74
C SER A 42 -10.09 22.49 -14.38
N CYS A 43 -9.98 21.71 -13.31
CA CYS A 43 -9.58 22.23 -12.01
C CYS A 43 -8.17 22.84 -12.06
N LYS A 44 -8.01 24.01 -11.45
CA LYS A 44 -6.69 24.67 -11.27
C LYS A 44 -6.37 24.92 -9.79
N ASP A 45 -7.18 24.37 -8.89
CA ASP A 45 -7.02 24.56 -7.46
C ASP A 45 -5.76 23.78 -6.99
N PRO A 46 -4.72 24.48 -6.49
CA PRO A 46 -3.48 23.85 -6.07
C PRO A 46 -3.64 22.97 -4.82
N GLU A 47 -4.71 23.18 -4.04
CA GLU A 47 -5.02 22.46 -2.79
C GLU A 47 -5.66 21.09 -3.02
N CYS A 48 -5.87 20.70 -4.28
CA CYS A 48 -6.41 19.40 -4.61
C CYS A 48 -5.47 18.27 -4.17
N ILE A 49 -6.05 17.19 -3.65
CA ILE A 49 -5.31 16.03 -3.20
C ILE A 49 -4.74 15.30 -4.41
N LYS A 50 -3.41 15.31 -4.50
CA LYS A 50 -2.66 14.68 -5.59
C LYS A 50 -2.25 13.26 -5.24
N ASN A 51 -1.90 12.98 -3.99
CA ASN A 51 -1.32 11.68 -3.61
C ASN A 51 -2.37 10.59 -3.34
N PHE A 52 -1.95 9.33 -3.51
CA PHE A 52 -2.71 8.19 -3.04
C PHE A 52 -2.64 8.09 -1.51
N GLY A 53 -3.70 7.56 -0.91
CA GLY A 53 -3.68 7.17 0.50
C GLY A 53 -2.97 5.85 0.75
N PRO A 54 -2.99 5.39 2.00
CA PRO A 54 -2.43 4.10 2.37
C PRO A 54 -3.02 2.99 1.50
N ASP A 55 -2.16 2.13 0.95
CA ASP A 55 -2.58 1.01 0.12
C ASP A 55 -3.56 0.12 0.92
N VAL A 56 -4.58 -0.40 0.25
CA VAL A 56 -5.42 -1.50 0.76
C VAL A 56 -4.64 -2.78 0.54
N GLN A 57 -4.29 -3.47 1.63
CA GLN A 57 -3.54 -4.72 1.57
C GLN A 57 -4.52 -5.87 1.32
N LYS A 58 -4.39 -6.54 0.19
CA LYS A 58 -5.10 -7.77 -0.14
C LYS A 58 -4.11 -8.93 0.01
N ASP A 59 -4.34 -9.75 1.01
CA ASP A 59 -3.52 -10.93 1.26
C ASP A 59 -3.88 -11.99 0.21
N VAL A 60 -2.93 -12.30 -0.69
CA VAL A 60 -3.06 -13.41 -1.67
C VAL A 60 -2.41 -14.69 -1.17
N ASP A 61 -1.52 -14.55 -0.18
CA ASP A 61 -0.83 -15.66 0.47
C ASP A 61 -0.53 -15.32 1.94
N ASN A 62 -0.42 -16.36 2.78
CA ASN A 62 -0.12 -16.22 4.20
C ASN A 62 0.95 -17.23 4.63
N VAL A 63 2.13 -16.73 4.99
CA VAL A 63 3.28 -17.55 5.36
C VAL A 63 3.45 -17.55 6.87
N ARG A 64 3.51 -18.73 7.47
CA ARG A 64 3.69 -18.93 8.93
C ARG A 64 5.13 -18.77 9.39
N ASP A 65 5.81 -17.75 8.89
CA ASP A 65 7.20 -17.47 9.23
C ASP A 65 7.48 -15.97 9.37
N GLU A 66 8.73 -15.63 9.68
CA GLU A 66 9.22 -14.26 9.67
C GLU A 66 9.56 -13.82 8.24
N CYS A 67 9.25 -12.56 7.91
CA CYS A 67 9.62 -12.01 6.62
C CYS A 67 11.15 -11.91 6.45
N PHE A 68 11.60 -11.83 5.20
CA PHE A 68 13.03 -11.76 4.86
C PHE A 68 13.78 -10.64 5.58
N GLN A 69 13.14 -9.48 5.80
CA GLN A 69 13.75 -8.35 6.49
C GLN A 69 13.95 -8.61 7.98
N CYS A 70 12.96 -9.23 8.66
CA CYS A 70 13.09 -9.64 10.06
C CYS A 70 14.19 -10.68 10.24
N ARG A 71 14.22 -11.69 9.36
CA ARG A 71 15.26 -12.72 9.36
C ARG A 71 16.66 -12.12 9.17
N ALA A 72 16.81 -11.20 8.23
CA ALA A 72 18.08 -10.52 7.99
C ALA A 72 18.50 -9.63 9.18
N ALA A 73 17.55 -8.96 9.83
CA ALA A 73 17.82 -8.17 11.03
C ALA A 73 18.32 -9.05 12.19
N ALA A 74 17.63 -10.15 12.47
CA ALA A 74 18.05 -11.11 13.49
C ALA A 74 19.45 -11.68 13.22
N ALA A 75 19.75 -12.02 11.96
CA ALA A 75 21.06 -12.53 11.57
C ALA A 75 22.18 -11.50 11.81
N ARG A 76 21.94 -10.20 11.55
CA ARG A 76 22.91 -9.14 11.84
C ARG A 76 23.17 -8.97 13.33
N THR A 77 22.15 -9.12 14.18
CA THR A 77 22.29 -9.03 15.64
C THR A 77 23.14 -10.17 16.21
N LEU A 78 23.08 -11.37 15.62
CA LEU A 78 23.86 -12.52 16.07
C LEU A 78 25.35 -12.46 15.67
N GLN A 79 25.72 -11.55 14.76
CA GLN A 79 27.09 -11.37 14.28
C GLN A 79 27.83 -10.20 14.94
N ALA A 80 27.16 -9.46 15.84
CA ALA A 80 27.68 -8.32 16.58
C ALA A 80 27.99 -8.71 18.03
#